data_AF-A0A0A8L9P2-F1
#
_entry.id   AF-A0A0A8L9P2-F1
#
_cell.length_a   1.000
_cell.length_b   1.000
_cell.length_c   1.000
_cell.angle_alpha   90.00
_cell.angle_beta   90.00
_cell.angle_gamma   90.00
#
_symmetry.space_group_name_H-M   'P 1'
#
loop_
_entity.id
_entity.type
_entity.pdbx_description
1 polymer ?
#
loop_
_entity_poly.entity_id
_entity_poly.type
_entity_poly.pdbx_seq_one_letter_code
_entity_poly.pdbx_strand_id
1 'polypeptide(L)'
;MNTVFWLLCPALFATSYLLPVTSGTVDKDGILNVYFVKFGWFWTSVISCLCVLRYSNPLRHWKRYALLTGWWIIFTQEVLGITPVMDLIFLNSGGSCSFEIFDPNGKEPMLNLNFHDNEFRRLRGVQRMLKWLTGTNASKMLITALNSIVRKDGIEYNQDVISELKALSNLVKSSKSCTYAGGHWTGGHDPSGHIFLITLMLMLMFGELSLYQNRAFKHLKQTSERFCNRVGSKLLNLFDNSALANLWIDDNNSQWWFKFFFQPPLSCYRTLTSLTYLIVRFVAWDNPIILLFVFTMLWSYSFVVTVTLFHTFWEQLSGFVAAYSVSVLVYQFF
;
A
#
# COMPACT_ATOMS: atom_id res chain seq x y z
N MET A 1 -7.56 24.54 -7.99
CA MET A 1 -8.31 23.39 -7.45
C MET A 1 -9.50 23.93 -6.67
N ASN A 2 -10.73 23.46 -6.93
CA ASN A 2 -11.92 23.97 -6.21
C ASN A 2 -11.76 23.77 -4.70
N THR A 3 -12.23 24.74 -3.92
CA THR A 3 -12.21 24.74 -2.44
C THR A 3 -12.69 23.42 -1.83
N VAL A 4 -13.70 22.80 -2.45
CA VAL A 4 -14.28 21.51 -2.04
C VAL A 4 -13.26 20.38 -1.98
N PHE A 5 -12.35 20.26 -2.97
CA PHE A 5 -11.41 19.14 -3.01
C PHE A 5 -10.31 19.25 -1.95
N TRP A 6 -9.99 20.47 -1.48
CA TRP A 6 -9.06 20.68 -0.39
C TRP A 6 -9.59 20.11 0.94
N LEU A 7 -10.90 20.17 1.13
CA LEU A 7 -11.54 19.76 2.38
C LEU A 7 -11.75 18.25 2.49
N LEU A 8 -11.62 17.49 1.40
CA LEU A 8 -11.89 16.05 1.41
C LEU A 8 -10.94 15.26 2.32
N CYS A 9 -9.63 15.51 2.25
CA CYS A 9 -8.67 14.81 3.10
C CYS A 9 -8.79 15.20 4.58
N PRO A 10 -8.89 16.49 4.96
CA PRO A 10 -9.19 16.89 6.34
C PRO A 10 -10.52 16.34 6.86
N ALA A 11 -11.57 16.34 6.04
CA ALA A 11 -12.85 15.74 6.40
C ALA A 11 -12.71 14.24 6.63
N LEU A 12 -11.98 13.53 5.77
CA LEU A 12 -11.73 12.10 5.93
C LEU A 12 -10.98 11.81 7.25
N PHE A 13 -9.97 12.61 7.58
CA PHE A 13 -9.23 12.52 8.84
C PHE A 13 -10.18 12.71 10.03
N ALA A 14 -11.01 13.75 10.03
CA ALA A 14 -11.99 13.98 11.09
C ALA A 14 -13.03 12.84 11.19
N THR A 15 -13.57 12.36 10.07
CA THR A 15 -14.56 11.27 10.06
C THR A 15 -14.01 9.96 10.61
N SER A 16 -12.71 9.72 10.45
CA SER A 16 -12.05 8.51 10.97
C SER A 16 -12.11 8.43 12.50
N TYR A 17 -12.11 9.58 13.19
CA TYR A 17 -12.27 9.66 14.64
C TYR A 17 -13.74 9.58 15.08
N LEU A 18 -14.68 9.97 14.22
CA LEU A 18 -16.12 9.91 14.50
C LEU A 18 -16.70 8.50 14.33
N LEU A 19 -16.17 7.73 13.37
CA LEU A 19 -16.64 6.38 13.02
C LEU A 19 -15.48 5.37 13.07
N PRO A 20 -15.02 4.97 14.27
CA PRO A 20 -13.89 4.06 14.39
C PRO A 20 -14.25 2.66 13.87
N VAL A 21 -13.34 2.08 13.08
CA VAL A 21 -13.48 0.72 12.55
C VAL A 21 -13.00 -0.28 13.61
N THR A 22 -13.79 -1.32 13.86
CA THR A 22 -13.47 -2.37 14.84
C THR A 22 -12.42 -3.34 14.29
N SER A 23 -11.45 -3.72 15.13
CA SER A 23 -10.29 -4.54 14.76
C SER A 23 -10.60 -5.96 14.24
N GLY A 24 -11.81 -6.48 14.46
CA GLY A 24 -12.20 -7.86 14.10
C GLY A 24 -12.34 -8.14 12.60
N THR A 25 -12.32 -7.12 11.75
CA THR A 25 -12.58 -7.24 10.30
C THR A 25 -11.35 -7.05 9.42
N VAL A 26 -10.14 -6.89 9.99
CA VAL A 26 -8.95 -6.48 9.24
C VAL A 26 -7.84 -7.52 9.35
N ASP A 27 -7.65 -8.29 8.27
CA ASP A 27 -6.51 -9.20 8.10
C ASP A 27 -5.29 -8.44 7.55
N LYS A 28 -4.22 -8.39 8.35
CA LYS A 28 -2.96 -7.70 8.01
C LYS A 28 -2.22 -8.37 6.85
N ASP A 29 -2.46 -9.66 6.60
CA ASP A 29 -1.75 -10.44 5.57
C ASP A 29 -2.65 -10.80 4.37
N GLY A 30 -3.85 -10.21 4.29
CA GLY A 30 -4.77 -10.42 3.20
C GLY A 30 -4.20 -10.06 1.82
N ILE A 31 -4.63 -10.78 0.78
CA ILE A 31 -4.20 -10.61 -0.61
C ILE A 31 -4.34 -9.15 -1.07
N LEU A 32 -5.43 -8.48 -0.65
CA LEU A 32 -5.67 -7.07 -0.96
C LEU A 32 -4.58 -6.14 -0.37
N ASN A 33 -4.16 -6.39 0.88
CA ASN A 33 -3.13 -5.59 1.52
C ASN A 33 -1.77 -5.77 0.82
N VAL A 34 -1.42 -7.01 0.48
CA VAL A 34 -0.12 -7.33 -0.14
C VAL A 34 0.01 -6.76 -1.56
N TYR A 35 -1.02 -6.88 -2.40
CA TYR A 35 -0.92 -6.48 -3.81
C TYR A 35 -1.38 -5.05 -4.10
N PHE A 36 -2.38 -4.53 -3.38
CA PHE A 36 -2.89 -3.19 -3.64
C PHE A 36 -2.27 -2.17 -2.70
N VAL A 37 -2.37 -2.39 -1.39
CA VAL A 37 -1.94 -1.38 -0.41
C VAL A 37 -0.43 -1.18 -0.41
N LYS A 38 0.38 -2.25 -0.41
CA LYS A 38 1.85 -2.13 -0.45
C LYS A 38 2.38 -1.52 -1.75
N PHE A 39 1.66 -1.68 -2.87
CA PHE A 39 2.01 -1.09 -4.17
C PHE A 39 1.09 0.10 -4.53
N GLY A 40 0.53 0.79 -3.54
CA GLY A 40 -0.51 1.79 -3.80
C GLY A 40 -0.06 2.93 -4.72
N TRP A 41 1.24 3.30 -4.67
CA TRP A 41 1.76 4.40 -5.50
C TRP A 41 1.75 4.03 -6.96
N PHE A 42 2.21 2.81 -7.27
CA PHE A 42 2.19 2.27 -8.62
C PHE A 42 0.78 2.30 -9.22
N TRP A 43 -0.23 1.77 -8.50
CA TRP A 43 -1.60 1.75 -8.99
C TRP A 43 -2.20 3.16 -9.18
N THR A 44 -1.90 4.06 -8.24
CA THR A 44 -2.33 5.47 -8.34
C THR A 44 -1.72 6.14 -9.58
N SER A 45 -0.44 5.88 -9.87
CA SER A 45 0.25 6.38 -11.06
C SER A 45 -0.38 5.84 -12.35
N VAL A 46 -0.67 4.54 -12.42
CA VAL A 46 -1.30 3.92 -13.60
C VAL A 46 -2.66 4.55 -13.88
N ILE A 47 -3.53 4.65 -12.88
CA ILE A 47 -4.89 5.15 -13.05
C ILE A 47 -4.88 6.65 -13.37
N SER A 48 -4.02 7.41 -12.69
CA SER A 48 -3.85 8.83 -12.96
C SER A 48 -3.38 9.07 -14.39
N CYS A 49 -2.40 8.29 -14.86
CA CYS A 49 -1.92 8.35 -16.24
C CYS A 49 -3.05 8.05 -17.24
N LEU A 50 -3.82 6.96 -17.03
CA LEU A 50 -4.95 6.61 -17.89
C LEU A 50 -6.01 7.73 -17.94
N CYS A 51 -6.35 8.32 -16.80
CA CYS A 51 -7.32 9.42 -16.75
C CYS A 51 -6.81 10.67 -17.46
N VAL A 52 -5.54 11.01 -17.28
CA VAL A 52 -4.94 12.21 -17.88
C VAL A 52 -4.81 12.05 -19.39
N LEU A 53 -4.35 10.90 -19.88
CA LEU A 53 -4.30 10.59 -21.31
C LEU A 53 -5.69 10.69 -21.96
N ARG A 54 -6.75 10.40 -21.21
CA ARG A 54 -8.12 10.42 -21.72
C ARG A 54 -8.80 11.79 -21.63
N TYR A 55 -8.58 12.54 -20.57
CA TYR A 55 -9.43 13.70 -20.23
C TYR A 55 -8.69 15.04 -20.09
N SER A 56 -7.34 15.03 -20.05
CA SER A 56 -6.55 16.21 -19.67
C SER A 56 -5.26 16.35 -20.50
N ASN A 57 -4.43 17.33 -20.14
CA ASN A 57 -3.14 17.56 -20.77
C ASN A 57 -2.02 16.86 -19.96
N PRO A 58 -1.23 15.96 -20.58
CA PRO A 58 -0.22 15.18 -19.88
C PRO A 58 0.95 16.02 -19.35
N LEU A 59 1.35 17.10 -20.02
CA LEU A 59 2.56 17.85 -19.65
C LEU A 59 2.46 18.46 -18.26
N ARG A 60 1.31 19.06 -17.94
CA ARG A 60 1.08 19.72 -16.65
C ARG A 60 0.91 18.70 -15.52
N HIS A 61 0.30 17.55 -15.83
CA HIS A 61 0.19 16.43 -14.92
C HIS A 61 1.56 15.85 -14.53
N TRP A 62 2.41 15.55 -15.51
CA TRP A 62 3.73 14.95 -15.24
C TRP A 62 4.61 15.84 -14.36
N LYS A 63 4.51 17.17 -14.48
CA LYS A 63 5.22 18.09 -13.57
C LYS A 63 4.77 17.91 -12.12
N ARG A 64 3.46 17.95 -11.85
CA ARG A 64 2.92 17.74 -10.50
C ARG A 64 3.22 16.35 -9.96
N TYR A 65 3.03 15.33 -10.79
CA TYR A 65 3.35 13.95 -10.45
C TYR A 65 4.83 13.78 -10.08
N ALA A 66 5.75 14.37 -10.86
CA ALA A 66 7.18 14.31 -10.57
C ALA A 66 7.54 15.01 -9.25
N LEU A 67 6.94 16.18 -8.97
CA LEU A 67 7.14 16.89 -7.70
C LEU A 67 6.66 16.07 -6.49
N LEU A 68 5.46 15.50 -6.57
CA LEU A 68 4.92 14.66 -5.49
C LEU A 68 5.70 13.35 -5.32
N THR A 69 6.10 12.71 -6.43
CA THR A 69 6.95 11.51 -6.38
C THR A 69 8.32 11.83 -5.76
N GLY A 70 8.92 12.95 -6.14
CA GLY A 70 10.18 13.43 -5.56
C GLY A 70 10.04 13.66 -4.06
N TRP A 71 8.94 14.29 -3.63
CA TRP A 71 8.64 14.49 -2.21
C TRP A 71 8.48 13.17 -1.46
N TRP A 72 7.76 12.20 -2.01
CA TRP A 72 7.63 10.87 -1.41
C TRP A 72 8.98 10.17 -1.22
N ILE A 73 9.84 10.24 -2.25
CA ILE A 73 11.18 9.66 -2.20
C ILE A 73 12.01 10.33 -1.10
N ILE A 74 12.06 11.66 -1.06
CA ILE A 74 12.81 12.41 -0.05
C ILE A 74 12.29 12.12 1.36
N PHE A 75 10.98 12.01 1.53
CA PHE A 75 10.37 11.84 2.83
C PHE A 75 10.57 10.43 3.40
N THR A 76 10.51 9.39 2.56
CA THR A 76 10.42 7.99 3.02
C THR A 76 11.57 7.07 2.60
N GLN A 77 12.26 7.37 1.49
CA GLN A 77 13.21 6.43 0.89
C GLN A 77 14.66 6.85 1.19
N GLU A 78 15.46 5.88 1.61
CA GLU A 78 16.90 6.04 1.65
C GLU A 78 17.47 5.95 0.23
N VAL A 79 17.91 7.09 -0.30
CA VAL A 79 18.48 7.20 -1.66
C VAL A 79 19.94 7.57 -1.56
N LEU A 80 20.82 6.80 -2.20
CA LEU A 80 22.27 7.03 -2.24
C LEU A 80 22.92 7.16 -0.85
N GLY A 81 22.39 6.45 0.16
CA GLY A 81 22.89 6.49 1.54
C GLY A 81 22.48 7.73 2.33
N ILE A 82 21.58 8.57 1.78
CA ILE A 82 21.02 9.73 2.48
C ILE A 82 19.83 9.24 3.32
N THR A 83 19.88 9.50 4.62
CA THR A 83 18.79 9.22 5.56
C THR A 83 17.53 10.01 5.17
N PRO A 84 16.36 9.35 5.04
CA PRO A 84 15.11 10.04 4.68
C PRO A 84 14.66 11.00 5.78
N VAL A 85 13.83 11.99 5.40
CA VAL A 85 13.36 13.02 6.34
C VAL A 85 12.62 12.42 7.54
N MET A 86 11.81 11.38 7.31
CA MET A 86 11.09 10.65 8.36
C MET A 86 12.04 10.06 9.42
N ASP A 87 13.10 9.36 8.98
CA ASP A 87 14.11 8.79 9.89
C ASP A 87 14.88 9.90 10.63
N LEU A 88 15.13 11.05 9.99
CA LEU A 88 15.79 12.19 10.65
C LEU A 88 14.92 12.81 11.75
N ILE A 89 13.60 12.95 11.50
CA ILE A 89 12.65 13.42 12.52
C ILE A 89 12.64 12.46 13.71
N PHE A 90 12.67 11.15 13.44
CA PHE A 90 12.73 10.12 14.47
C PHE A 90 14.01 10.22 15.32
N LEU A 91 15.17 10.35 14.69
CA LEU A 91 16.44 10.50 15.42
C LEU A 91 16.46 11.79 16.26
N ASN A 92 15.99 12.91 15.69
CA ASN A 92 15.98 14.21 16.37
C ASN A 92 15.01 14.26 17.55
N SER A 93 13.97 13.43 17.55
CA SER A 93 13.01 13.31 18.65
C SER A 93 13.46 12.31 19.72
N GLY A 94 14.71 11.82 19.65
CA GLY A 94 15.32 10.94 20.64
C GLY A 94 15.15 9.46 20.36
N GLY A 95 14.73 9.09 19.15
CA GLY A 95 14.68 7.70 18.73
C GLY A 95 16.06 7.16 18.32
N SER A 96 16.27 5.85 18.48
CA SER A 96 17.52 5.18 18.09
C SER A 96 17.30 3.74 17.66
N CYS A 97 18.24 3.18 16.90
CA CYS A 97 18.34 1.74 16.68
C CYS A 97 18.79 1.07 17.99
N SER A 98 18.06 0.07 18.46
CA SER A 98 18.40 -0.69 19.64
C SER A 98 18.76 -2.14 19.31
N PHE A 99 19.87 -2.57 19.91
CA PHE A 99 20.39 -3.95 19.89
C PHE A 99 20.29 -4.58 21.28
N GLU A 100 19.16 -4.36 21.97
CA GLU A 100 18.92 -4.84 23.34
C GLU A 100 18.62 -6.35 23.37
N ILE A 101 19.57 -7.17 22.93
CA ILE A 101 19.44 -8.64 22.89
C ILE A 101 19.49 -9.22 24.31
N PHE A 102 20.31 -8.62 25.17
CA PHE A 102 20.58 -9.07 26.53
C PHE A 102 19.79 -8.23 27.53
N ASP A 103 19.29 -8.85 28.60
CA ASP A 103 18.66 -8.12 29.71
C ASP A 103 19.73 -7.51 30.63
N PRO A 104 19.91 -6.18 30.66
CA PRO A 104 20.96 -5.55 31.47
C PRO A 104 20.70 -5.65 32.98
N ASN A 105 19.47 -5.95 33.41
CA ASN A 105 19.06 -5.97 34.81
C ASN A 105 18.89 -7.40 35.37
N GLY A 106 19.06 -8.41 34.52
CA GLY A 106 18.97 -9.81 34.91
C GLY A 106 20.12 -10.20 35.84
N LYS A 107 19.82 -10.87 36.96
CA LYS A 107 20.83 -11.52 37.81
C LYS A 107 21.51 -12.71 37.11
N GLU A 108 20.89 -13.22 36.05
CA GLU A 108 21.38 -14.30 35.20
C GLU A 108 21.42 -13.85 33.73
N PRO A 109 22.36 -14.38 32.93
CA PRO A 109 22.48 -14.04 31.51
C PRO A 109 21.28 -14.58 30.72
N MET A 110 20.23 -13.77 30.60
CA MET A 110 19.01 -14.09 29.86
C MET A 110 18.84 -13.21 28.62
N LEU A 111 18.12 -13.72 27.62
CA LEU A 111 17.68 -12.94 26.46
C LEU A 111 16.57 -11.99 26.86
N ASN A 112 16.64 -10.76 26.36
CA ASN A 112 15.55 -9.81 26.48
C ASN A 112 14.36 -10.29 25.63
N LEU A 113 13.25 -10.63 26.28
CA LEU A 113 12.04 -11.08 25.59
C LEU A 113 11.37 -9.98 24.76
N ASN A 114 11.68 -8.71 25.05
CA ASN A 114 11.20 -7.55 24.30
C ASN A 114 11.98 -7.35 22.98
N PHE A 115 13.12 -8.02 22.81
CA PHE A 115 13.89 -8.00 21.57
C PHE A 115 13.15 -8.79 20.47
N HIS A 116 12.20 -8.14 19.80
CA HIS A 116 11.23 -8.69 18.85
C HIS A 116 10.15 -9.63 19.44
N ASP A 117 8.96 -9.54 18.84
CA ASP A 117 7.70 -10.15 19.33
C ASP A 117 7.73 -11.68 19.45
N ASN A 118 8.48 -12.39 18.61
CA ASN A 118 8.50 -13.87 18.54
C ASN A 118 9.92 -14.40 18.40
N GLU A 119 10.22 -15.55 19.03
CA GLU A 119 11.51 -16.28 18.99
C GLU A 119 12.08 -16.36 17.57
N PHE A 120 11.26 -16.73 16.58
CA PHE A 120 11.70 -16.83 15.19
C PHE A 120 12.21 -15.49 14.61
N ARG A 121 11.56 -14.37 14.96
CA ARG A 121 11.99 -13.04 14.54
C ARG A 121 13.27 -12.62 15.28
N ARG A 122 13.42 -13.00 16.57
CA ARG A 122 14.65 -12.74 17.33
C ARG A 122 15.84 -13.46 16.73
N LEU A 123 15.71 -14.77 16.49
CA LEU A 123 16.79 -15.57 15.91
C LEU A 123 17.21 -15.05 14.54
N ARG A 124 16.24 -14.68 13.70
CA ARG A 124 16.52 -14.03 12.41
C ARG A 124 17.23 -12.68 12.58
N GLY A 125 16.85 -11.88 13.57
CA GLY A 125 17.50 -10.62 13.93
C GLY A 125 18.97 -10.84 14.31
N VAL A 126 19.23 -11.78 15.21
CA VAL A 126 20.60 -12.15 15.62
C VAL A 126 21.44 -12.66 14.44
N GLN A 127 20.87 -13.49 13.57
CA GLN A 127 21.57 -13.96 12.36
C GLN A 127 21.94 -12.81 11.40
N ARG A 128 21.03 -11.84 11.22
CA ARG A 128 21.32 -10.63 10.43
C ARG A 128 22.41 -9.79 11.08
N MET A 129 22.38 -9.67 12.39
CA MET A 129 23.41 -8.95 13.15
C MET A 129 24.77 -9.58 12.99
N LEU A 130 24.90 -10.91 13.15
CA LEU A 130 26.14 -11.64 12.89
C LEU A 130 26.67 -11.37 11.48
N LYS A 131 25.81 -11.42 10.46
CA LYS A 131 26.19 -11.11 9.08
C LYS A 131 26.63 -9.66 8.93
N TRP A 132 25.93 -8.71 9.53
CA TRP A 132 26.28 -7.29 9.49
C TRP A 132 27.63 -7.02 10.16
N LEU A 133 27.90 -7.68 11.31
CA LEU A 133 29.14 -7.52 12.06
C LEU A 133 30.39 -7.97 11.28
N THR A 134 30.28 -8.89 10.32
CA THR A 134 31.41 -9.27 9.45
C THR A 134 32.02 -8.12 8.66
N GLY A 135 31.25 -7.05 8.41
CA GLY A 135 31.72 -5.83 7.75
C GLY A 135 32.20 -4.74 8.72
N THR A 136 32.29 -5.04 10.02
CA THR A 136 32.63 -4.07 11.08
C THR A 136 33.79 -4.59 11.93
N ASN A 137 34.48 -3.71 12.65
CA ASN A 137 35.56 -4.07 13.58
C ASN A 137 35.01 -4.59 14.92
N ALA A 138 34.09 -5.55 14.88
CA ALA A 138 33.47 -6.15 16.06
C ALA A 138 34.44 -7.07 16.81
N SER A 139 34.34 -7.11 18.13
CA SER A 139 35.16 -7.97 18.96
C SER A 139 34.82 -9.45 18.75
N LYS A 140 35.84 -10.32 18.86
CA LYS A 140 35.64 -11.78 18.83
C LYS A 140 34.70 -12.25 19.93
N MET A 141 34.70 -11.55 21.07
CA MET A 141 33.85 -11.85 22.22
C MET A 141 32.37 -11.62 21.88
N LEU A 142 32.04 -10.48 21.26
CA LEU A 142 30.68 -10.18 20.78
C LEU A 142 30.19 -11.23 19.77
N ILE A 143 31.03 -11.57 18.78
CA ILE A 143 30.67 -12.55 17.76
C ILE A 143 30.43 -13.94 18.40
N THR A 144 31.24 -14.32 19.38
CA THR A 144 31.09 -15.60 20.08
C THR A 144 29.79 -15.63 20.91
N ALA A 145 29.49 -14.55 21.63
CA ALA A 145 28.26 -14.42 22.41
C ALA A 145 26.98 -14.46 21.54
N LEU A 146 27.01 -13.86 20.35
CA LEU A 146 25.87 -13.95 19.43
C LEU A 146 25.73 -15.34 18.79
N ASN A 147 26.85 -16.02 18.53
CA ASN A 147 26.82 -17.39 18.00
C ASN A 147 26.30 -18.41 19.02
N SER A 148 26.56 -18.24 20.32
CA SER A 148 26.02 -19.15 21.36
C SER A 148 24.49 -19.09 21.41
N ILE A 149 23.89 -17.90 21.22
CA ILE A 149 22.43 -17.72 21.10
C ILE A 149 21.88 -18.53 19.93
N VAL A 150 22.52 -18.46 18.76
CA VAL A 150 22.06 -19.18 17.56
C VAL A 150 22.17 -20.69 17.73
N ARG A 151 23.21 -21.16 18.42
CA ARG A 151 23.45 -22.58 18.71
C ARG A 151 22.61 -23.12 19.87
N LYS A 152 21.91 -22.25 20.61
CA LYS A 152 21.20 -22.56 21.86
C LYS A 152 22.14 -23.11 22.94
N ASP A 153 23.40 -22.68 22.90
CA ASP A 153 24.38 -22.97 23.95
C ASP A 153 24.13 -22.03 25.16
N GLY A 154 24.74 -22.33 26.31
CA GLY A 154 24.68 -21.47 27.49
C GLY A 154 25.05 -20.02 27.13
N ILE A 155 24.24 -19.07 27.59
CA ILE A 155 24.44 -17.65 27.33
C ILE A 155 25.47 -17.13 28.33
N GLU A 156 26.64 -16.74 27.85
CA GLU A 156 27.67 -16.08 28.65
C GLU A 156 28.03 -14.75 27.97
N TYR A 157 27.74 -13.64 28.63
CA TYR A 157 28.08 -12.30 28.15
C TYR A 157 28.53 -11.42 29.33
N ASN A 158 29.39 -10.45 29.03
CA ASN A 158 29.84 -9.45 30.00
C ASN A 158 29.24 -8.08 29.68
N GLN A 159 29.32 -7.15 30.64
CA GLN A 159 28.89 -5.75 30.45
C GLN A 159 29.61 -5.08 29.26
N ASP A 160 30.84 -5.47 28.97
CA ASP A 160 31.61 -4.96 27.83
C ASP A 160 30.90 -5.27 26.49
N VAL A 161 30.33 -6.47 26.34
CA VAL A 161 29.59 -6.89 25.14
C VAL A 161 28.33 -6.02 24.93
N ILE A 162 27.63 -5.70 26.02
CA ILE A 162 26.46 -4.81 25.99
C ILE A 162 26.88 -3.39 25.57
N SER A 163 27.97 -2.89 26.14
CA SER A 163 28.48 -1.54 25.82
C SER A 163 28.93 -1.41 24.36
N GLU A 164 29.59 -2.45 23.82
CA GLU A 164 30.02 -2.51 22.43
C GLU A 164 28.82 -2.54 21.48
N LEU A 165 27.81 -3.37 21.77
CA LEU A 165 26.55 -3.41 21.00
C LEU A 165 25.86 -2.05 20.98
N LYS A 166 25.79 -1.36 22.13
CA LYS A 166 25.21 -0.02 22.22
C LYS A 166 26.01 1.02 21.41
N ALA A 167 27.35 0.93 21.42
CA ALA A 167 28.18 1.81 20.62
C ALA A 167 27.96 1.58 19.11
N LEU A 168 27.86 0.31 18.68
CA LEU A 168 27.56 -0.05 17.30
C LEU A 168 26.16 0.37 16.85
N SER A 169 25.16 0.28 17.73
CA SER A 169 23.79 0.66 17.40
C SER A 169 23.66 2.16 17.12
N ASN A 170 24.43 2.99 17.82
CA ASN A 170 24.49 4.45 17.60
C ASN A 170 25.07 4.84 16.23
N LEU A 171 25.79 3.95 15.54
CA LEU A 171 26.29 4.20 14.18
C LEU A 171 25.18 4.08 13.13
N VAL A 172 24.06 3.44 13.47
CA VAL A 172 22.97 3.16 12.54
C VAL A 172 21.95 4.29 12.57
N LYS A 173 21.87 5.04 11.47
CA LYS A 173 21.05 6.25 11.35
C LYS A 173 19.78 6.13 10.49
N SER A 174 19.52 4.98 9.87
CA SER A 174 18.27 4.76 9.11
C SER A 174 17.53 3.51 9.59
N SER A 175 16.20 3.54 9.53
CA SER A 175 15.35 2.42 9.97
C SER A 175 15.58 1.18 9.10
N LYS A 176 15.83 1.40 7.80
CA LYS A 176 16.23 0.37 6.84
C LYS A 176 17.57 -0.26 7.23
N SER A 177 18.57 0.55 7.57
CA SER A 177 19.88 0.04 8.02
C SER A 177 19.77 -0.70 9.35
N CYS A 178 18.91 -0.27 10.27
CA CYS A 178 18.70 -0.97 11.55
C CYS A 178 18.06 -2.33 11.35
N THR A 179 17.03 -2.40 10.51
CA THR A 179 16.38 -3.68 10.16
C THR A 179 17.35 -4.61 9.42
N TYR A 180 18.22 -4.04 8.58
CA TYR A 180 19.29 -4.79 7.90
C TYR A 180 20.35 -5.31 8.87
N ALA A 181 20.76 -4.51 9.84
CA ALA A 181 21.67 -4.89 10.93
C ALA A 181 21.03 -5.85 11.95
N GLY A 182 19.72 -6.12 11.85
CA GLY A 182 19.02 -7.03 12.75
C GLY A 182 18.59 -6.41 14.08
N GLY A 183 18.61 -5.08 14.19
CA GLY A 183 18.04 -4.35 15.32
C GLY A 183 16.58 -4.01 15.13
N HIS A 184 16.05 -3.26 16.10
CA HIS A 184 14.71 -2.69 16.03
C HIS A 184 14.75 -1.19 16.38
N TRP A 185 13.79 -0.45 15.82
CA TRP A 185 13.70 1.00 15.94
C TRP A 185 12.85 1.32 17.18
N THR A 186 13.41 2.05 18.15
CA THR A 186 12.75 2.26 19.47
C THR A 186 12.87 3.69 19.96
N GLY A 187 11.85 4.14 20.71
CA GLY A 187 11.74 5.51 21.20
C GLY A 187 11.24 6.46 20.12
N GLY A 188 11.61 7.74 20.22
CA GLY A 188 11.40 8.76 19.18
C GLY A 188 9.95 9.02 18.79
N HIS A 189 9.78 10.00 17.91
CA HIS A 189 8.53 10.31 17.21
C HIS A 189 8.67 9.82 15.77
N ASP A 190 7.89 8.82 15.37
CA ASP A 190 7.91 8.23 14.03
C ASP A 190 6.73 8.75 13.18
N PRO A 191 6.91 9.75 12.29
CA PRO A 191 5.81 10.26 11.49
C PRO A 191 5.18 9.15 10.66
N SER A 192 3.84 9.00 10.67
CA SER A 192 3.22 7.86 10.01
C SER A 192 3.40 7.90 8.49
N GLY A 193 4.27 7.02 7.97
CA GLY A 193 4.59 6.89 6.54
C GLY A 193 3.41 6.36 5.73
N HIS A 194 2.57 5.52 6.33
CA HIS A 194 1.33 5.05 5.71
C HIS A 194 0.34 6.17 5.49
N ILE A 195 0.08 6.99 6.51
CA ILE A 195 -0.83 8.13 6.41
C ILE A 195 -0.27 9.16 5.43
N PHE A 196 1.03 9.45 5.50
CA PHE A 196 1.72 10.31 4.54
C PHE A 196 1.45 9.84 3.09
N LEU A 197 1.74 8.57 2.79
CA LEU A 197 1.67 8.03 1.44
C LEU A 197 0.22 7.98 0.93
N ILE A 198 -0.73 7.55 1.76
CA ILE A 198 -2.15 7.51 1.38
C ILE A 198 -2.71 8.92 1.17
N THR A 199 -2.32 9.89 2.02
CA THR A 199 -2.70 11.30 1.84
C THR A 199 -2.19 11.82 0.51
N LEU A 200 -0.93 11.53 0.15
CA LEU A 200 -0.34 11.94 -1.12
C LEU A 200 -1.10 11.38 -2.34
N MET A 201 -1.52 10.11 -2.26
CA MET A 201 -2.35 9.46 -3.30
C MET A 201 -3.71 10.12 -3.43
N LEU A 202 -4.42 10.31 -2.31
CA LEU A 202 -5.73 10.95 -2.30
C LEU A 202 -5.65 12.38 -2.86
N MET A 203 -4.65 13.15 -2.45
CA MET A 203 -4.44 14.51 -2.95
C MET A 203 -4.13 14.54 -4.45
N LEU A 204 -3.32 13.62 -4.97
CA LEU A 204 -3.06 13.48 -6.40
C LEU A 204 -4.36 13.17 -7.17
N MET A 205 -5.15 12.20 -6.70
CA MET A 205 -6.39 11.79 -7.36
C MET A 205 -7.45 12.89 -7.34
N PHE A 206 -7.70 13.50 -6.17
CA PHE A 206 -8.66 14.60 -6.03
C PHE A 206 -8.22 15.85 -6.79
N GLY A 207 -6.93 16.17 -6.73
CA GLY A 207 -6.37 17.32 -7.43
C GLY A 207 -6.52 17.19 -8.95
N GLU A 208 -6.17 16.04 -9.52
CA GLU A 208 -6.34 15.78 -10.95
C GLU A 208 -7.83 15.71 -11.35
N LEU A 209 -8.68 15.02 -10.57
CA LEU A 209 -10.11 14.95 -10.83
C LEU A 209 -10.74 16.34 -10.90
N SER A 210 -10.33 17.27 -10.03
CA SER A 210 -10.86 18.63 -10.02
C SER A 210 -10.69 19.38 -11.35
N LEU A 211 -9.68 19.02 -12.15
CA LEU A 211 -9.33 19.68 -13.40
C LEU A 211 -10.12 19.15 -14.59
N TYR A 212 -10.45 17.86 -14.61
CA TYR A 212 -11.11 17.22 -15.76
C TYR A 212 -12.48 16.61 -15.46
N GLN A 213 -13.00 16.73 -14.23
CA GLN A 213 -14.30 16.20 -13.81
C GLN A 213 -15.42 16.46 -14.83
N ASN A 214 -15.59 17.70 -15.30
CA ASN A 214 -16.69 18.05 -16.21
C ASN A 214 -16.61 17.30 -17.54
N ARG A 215 -15.40 17.18 -18.10
CA ARG A 215 -15.18 16.45 -19.36
C ARG A 215 -15.38 14.95 -19.16
N ALA A 216 -14.85 14.41 -18.07
CA ALA A 216 -14.94 13.00 -17.75
C ALA A 216 -16.39 12.56 -17.48
N PHE A 217 -17.16 13.31 -16.69
CA PHE A 217 -18.58 13.01 -16.44
C PHE A 217 -19.44 13.13 -17.70
N LYS A 218 -19.19 14.15 -18.55
CA LYS A 218 -19.90 14.27 -19.83
C LYS A 218 -19.61 13.08 -20.74
N HIS A 219 -18.34 12.64 -20.81
CA HIS A 219 -17.94 11.47 -21.58
C HIS A 219 -18.54 10.18 -21.03
N LEU A 220 -18.53 10.00 -19.71
CA LEU A 220 -19.11 8.85 -19.03
C LEU A 220 -20.61 8.74 -19.30
N LYS A 221 -21.35 9.85 -19.20
CA LYS A 221 -22.78 9.88 -19.51
C LYS A 221 -23.06 9.41 -20.95
N GLN A 222 -22.36 9.98 -21.93
CA GLN A 222 -22.54 9.65 -23.35
C GLN A 222 -22.13 8.21 -23.74
N THR A 223 -21.19 7.62 -23.01
CA THR A 223 -20.73 6.24 -23.27
C THR A 223 -21.57 5.22 -22.51
N SER A 224 -22.08 5.57 -21.32
CA SER A 224 -22.93 4.70 -20.50
C SER A 224 -24.22 4.29 -21.21
N GLU A 225 -24.90 5.21 -21.88
CA GLU A 225 -26.13 4.91 -22.65
C GLU A 225 -25.84 3.89 -23.77
N ARG A 226 -24.76 4.09 -24.53
CA ARG A 226 -24.33 3.18 -25.59
C ARG A 226 -23.92 1.81 -25.05
N PHE A 227 -23.27 1.78 -23.89
CA PHE A 227 -22.87 0.55 -23.22
C PHE A 227 -24.09 -0.24 -22.73
N CYS A 228 -25.02 0.40 -22.02
CA CYS A 228 -26.24 -0.23 -21.53
C CYS A 228 -27.06 -0.85 -22.67
N ASN A 229 -27.19 -0.17 -23.81
CA ASN A 229 -27.90 -0.71 -24.97
C ASN A 229 -27.21 -1.96 -25.55
N ARG A 230 -25.88 -1.99 -25.63
CA ARG A 230 -25.11 -3.15 -26.13
C ARG A 230 -25.10 -4.33 -25.17
N VAL A 231 -25.03 -4.07 -23.87
CA VAL A 231 -25.07 -5.09 -22.83
C VAL A 231 -26.48 -5.66 -22.73
N GLY A 232 -27.50 -4.80 -22.72
CA GLY A 232 -28.91 -5.19 -22.70
C GLY A 232 -29.28 -6.12 -23.85
N SER A 233 -28.89 -5.80 -25.08
CA SER A 233 -29.17 -6.68 -26.23
C SER A 233 -28.46 -8.04 -26.15
N LYS A 234 -27.21 -8.09 -25.67
CA LYS A 234 -26.48 -9.35 -25.46
C LYS A 234 -27.05 -10.18 -24.31
N LEU A 235 -27.53 -9.53 -23.24
CA LEU A 235 -28.19 -10.21 -22.12
C LEU A 235 -29.54 -10.78 -22.54
N LEU A 236 -30.35 -10.04 -23.29
CA LEU A 236 -31.62 -10.55 -23.83
C LEU A 236 -31.38 -11.78 -24.71
N ASN A 237 -30.39 -11.73 -25.61
CA ASN A 237 -29.99 -12.88 -26.41
C ASN A 237 -29.51 -14.09 -25.58
N LEU A 238 -29.02 -13.88 -24.35
CA LEU A 238 -28.63 -14.97 -23.46
C LEU A 238 -29.87 -15.67 -22.87
N PHE A 239 -30.90 -14.90 -22.53
CA PHE A 239 -32.16 -15.44 -22.01
C PHE A 239 -33.02 -16.08 -23.10
N ASP A 240 -33.02 -15.54 -24.31
CA ASP A 240 -33.80 -16.07 -25.44
C ASP A 240 -33.25 -17.43 -25.95
N ASN A 241 -31.96 -17.69 -25.78
CA ASN A 241 -31.30 -18.94 -26.21
C ASN A 241 -31.42 -20.10 -25.18
N SER A 242 -32.54 -20.18 -24.45
CA SER A 242 -32.76 -21.26 -23.49
C SER A 242 -32.75 -22.64 -24.19
N ALA A 243 -32.17 -23.66 -23.54
CA ALA A 243 -32.02 -25.00 -24.11
C ALA A 243 -33.36 -25.63 -24.57
N LEU A 244 -34.46 -25.22 -23.95
CA LEU A 244 -35.82 -25.64 -24.30
C LEU A 244 -36.32 -25.01 -25.62
N ALA A 245 -35.93 -23.76 -25.90
CA ALA A 245 -36.28 -23.09 -27.16
C ALA A 245 -35.59 -23.74 -28.38
N ASN A 246 -34.35 -24.23 -28.21
CA ASN A 246 -33.60 -24.91 -29.27
C ASN A 246 -34.09 -26.34 -29.57
N LEU A 247 -34.74 -27.00 -28.61
CA LEU A 247 -35.34 -28.34 -28.82
C LEU A 247 -36.63 -28.29 -29.66
N TRP A 248 -37.37 -27.19 -29.56
CA TRP A 248 -38.70 -27.09 -30.18
C TRP A 248 -38.66 -26.83 -31.69
N ILE A 249 -37.46 -26.57 -32.25
CA ILE A 249 -37.29 -26.07 -33.63
C ILE A 249 -36.80 -27.15 -34.61
N ASP A 250 -36.32 -28.33 -34.17
CA ASP A 250 -35.62 -29.26 -35.08
C ASP A 250 -35.96 -30.73 -34.81
N ASP A 251 -36.95 -31.28 -35.53
CA ASP A 251 -37.50 -32.63 -35.34
C ASP A 251 -36.97 -33.69 -36.32
N ASN A 252 -35.79 -33.52 -36.96
CA ASN A 252 -35.31 -34.56 -37.89
C ASN A 252 -33.81 -34.65 -38.16
N ASN A 253 -32.93 -34.45 -37.18
CA ASN A 253 -31.47 -34.44 -37.44
C ASN A 253 -30.64 -35.28 -36.45
N SER A 254 -29.65 -36.03 -36.97
CA SER A 254 -28.86 -37.04 -36.21
C SER A 254 -27.91 -36.45 -35.15
N GLN A 255 -27.82 -35.13 -35.05
CA GLN A 255 -26.96 -34.38 -34.12
C GLN A 255 -27.73 -33.72 -32.97
N TRP A 256 -28.98 -34.10 -32.72
CA TRP A 256 -29.85 -33.52 -31.68
C TRP A 256 -29.17 -33.48 -30.28
N TRP A 257 -28.44 -34.54 -29.91
CA TRP A 257 -27.75 -34.64 -28.62
C TRP A 257 -26.62 -33.60 -28.50
N PHE A 258 -25.92 -33.29 -29.60
CA PHE A 258 -24.87 -32.28 -29.61
C PHE A 258 -25.46 -30.87 -29.47
N LYS A 259 -26.57 -30.61 -30.18
CA LYS A 259 -27.33 -29.35 -30.09
C LYS A 259 -27.97 -29.14 -28.71
N PHE A 260 -28.31 -30.22 -28.00
CA PHE A 260 -28.88 -30.15 -26.67
C PHE A 260 -27.82 -29.96 -25.58
N PHE A 261 -26.75 -30.78 -25.58
CA PHE A 261 -25.76 -30.77 -24.50
C PHE A 261 -24.62 -29.77 -24.69
N PHE A 262 -24.14 -29.57 -25.93
CA PHE A 262 -22.90 -28.81 -26.17
C PHE A 262 -23.12 -27.41 -26.75
N GLN A 263 -24.16 -27.20 -27.56
CA GLN A 263 -24.42 -25.90 -28.18
C GLN A 263 -24.87 -24.80 -27.18
N PRO A 264 -25.72 -25.06 -26.17
CA PRO A 264 -26.09 -24.07 -25.17
C PRO A 264 -24.92 -23.60 -24.29
N PRO A 265 -24.10 -24.48 -23.67
CA PRO A 265 -22.98 -24.01 -22.85
C PRO A 265 -21.92 -23.29 -23.69
N LEU A 266 -21.68 -23.70 -24.94
CA LEU A 266 -20.74 -23.01 -25.82
C LEU A 266 -21.23 -21.61 -26.20
N SER A 267 -22.52 -21.46 -26.53
CA SER A 267 -23.13 -20.16 -26.83
C SER A 267 -23.15 -19.24 -25.61
N CYS A 268 -23.42 -19.80 -24.43
CA CYS A 268 -23.32 -19.09 -23.15
C CYS A 268 -21.90 -18.60 -22.89
N TYR A 269 -20.89 -19.48 -23.03
CA TYR A 269 -19.48 -19.11 -22.86
C TYR A 269 -19.03 -18.00 -23.83
N ARG A 270 -19.39 -18.10 -25.11
CA ARG A 270 -19.09 -17.06 -26.11
C ARG A 270 -19.76 -15.71 -25.78
N THR A 271 -20.99 -15.75 -25.27
CA THR A 271 -21.72 -14.54 -24.89
C THR A 271 -21.12 -13.92 -23.63
N LEU A 272 -20.80 -14.75 -22.62
CA LEU A 272 -20.17 -14.32 -21.38
C LEU A 272 -18.79 -13.72 -21.62
N THR A 273 -17.94 -14.38 -22.41
CA THR A 273 -16.62 -13.83 -22.79
C THR A 273 -16.74 -12.50 -23.54
N SER A 274 -17.73 -12.38 -24.44
CA SER A 274 -17.99 -11.12 -25.14
C SER A 274 -18.51 -10.02 -24.20
N LEU A 275 -19.37 -10.35 -23.24
CA LEU A 275 -19.83 -9.41 -22.20
C LEU A 275 -18.68 -8.98 -21.30
N THR A 276 -17.85 -9.92 -20.84
CA THR A 276 -16.66 -9.63 -20.05
C THR A 276 -15.71 -8.71 -20.79
N TYR A 277 -15.43 -8.97 -22.08
CA TYR A 277 -14.62 -8.07 -22.90
C TYR A 277 -15.22 -6.67 -23.01
N LEU A 278 -16.54 -6.56 -23.22
CA LEU A 278 -17.21 -5.26 -23.28
C LEU A 278 -17.15 -4.50 -21.96
N ILE A 279 -17.35 -5.18 -20.83
CA ILE A 279 -17.26 -4.60 -19.49
C ILE A 279 -15.83 -4.13 -19.23
N VAL A 280 -14.83 -4.98 -19.46
CA VAL A 280 -13.42 -4.64 -19.23
C VAL A 280 -13.00 -3.47 -20.10
N ARG A 281 -13.35 -3.49 -21.39
CA ARG A 281 -13.06 -2.36 -22.30
C ARG A 281 -13.75 -1.08 -21.83
N PHE A 282 -15.01 -1.15 -21.41
CA PHE A 282 -15.76 0.01 -20.96
C PHE A 282 -15.15 0.63 -19.70
N VAL A 283 -14.81 -0.20 -18.70
CA VAL A 283 -14.29 0.24 -17.41
C VAL A 283 -12.82 0.66 -17.50
N ALA A 284 -11.96 -0.17 -18.11
CA ALA A 284 -10.52 0.05 -18.09
C ALA A 284 -10.03 1.04 -19.17
N TRP A 285 -10.69 1.08 -20.33
CA TRP A 285 -10.21 1.87 -21.48
C TRP A 285 -11.10 3.06 -21.80
N ASP A 286 -12.41 2.85 -21.95
CA ASP A 286 -13.31 3.92 -22.37
C ASP A 286 -13.54 4.94 -21.24
N ASN A 287 -13.66 4.46 -20.00
CA ASN A 287 -13.98 5.27 -18.82
C ASN A 287 -13.07 5.01 -17.60
N PRO A 288 -11.77 5.36 -17.66
CA PRO A 288 -10.85 5.17 -16.54
C PRO A 288 -11.25 5.95 -15.28
N ILE A 289 -12.17 6.93 -15.37
CA ILE A 289 -12.74 7.60 -14.18
C ILE A 289 -13.45 6.64 -13.22
N ILE A 290 -14.00 5.52 -13.71
CA ILE A 290 -14.60 4.50 -12.85
C ILE A 290 -13.53 3.87 -11.95
N LEU A 291 -12.37 3.52 -12.54
CA LEU A 291 -11.23 3.00 -11.79
C LEU A 291 -10.69 4.04 -10.80
N LEU A 292 -10.65 5.31 -11.19
CA LEU A 292 -10.28 6.41 -10.28
C LEU A 292 -11.19 6.41 -9.04
N PHE A 293 -12.51 6.38 -9.19
CA PHE A 293 -13.43 6.35 -8.06
C PHE A 293 -13.26 5.10 -7.17
N VAL A 294 -13.13 3.92 -7.79
CA VAL A 294 -12.92 2.67 -7.05
C VAL A 294 -11.66 2.74 -6.19
N PHE A 295 -10.54 3.21 -6.77
CA PHE A 295 -9.28 3.34 -6.03
C PHE A 295 -9.31 4.46 -4.99
N THR A 296 -9.98 5.57 -5.27
CA THR A 296 -10.17 6.62 -4.27
C THR A 296 -10.94 6.10 -3.06
N MET A 297 -11.97 5.26 -3.26
CA MET A 297 -12.69 4.61 -2.16
C MET A 297 -11.80 3.62 -1.41
N LEU A 298 -11.01 2.83 -2.13
CA LEU A 298 -10.05 1.90 -1.52
C LEU A 298 -9.02 2.65 -0.64
N TRP A 299 -8.46 3.75 -1.13
CA TRP A 299 -7.51 4.58 -0.38
C TRP A 299 -8.16 5.30 0.78
N SER A 300 -9.41 5.75 0.62
CA SER A 300 -10.16 6.37 1.71
C SER A 300 -10.43 5.37 2.83
N TYR A 301 -10.81 4.14 2.49
CA TYR A 301 -10.96 3.06 3.45
C TYR A 301 -9.63 2.71 4.14
N SER A 302 -8.56 2.54 3.37
CA SER A 302 -7.21 2.28 3.90
C SER A 302 -6.78 3.38 4.88
N PHE A 303 -7.06 4.64 4.56
CA PHE A 303 -6.77 5.78 5.42
C PHE A 303 -7.51 5.72 6.75
N VAL A 304 -8.82 5.47 6.72
CA VAL A 304 -9.65 5.32 7.94
C VAL A 304 -9.13 4.17 8.80
N VAL A 305 -8.82 3.03 8.19
CA VAL A 305 -8.24 1.87 8.89
C VAL A 305 -6.89 2.23 9.53
N THR A 306 -6.03 2.97 8.83
CA THR A 306 -4.73 3.39 9.38
C THR A 306 -4.86 4.35 10.56
N VAL A 307 -5.81 5.28 10.50
CA VAL A 307 -6.05 6.26 11.56
C VAL A 307 -6.66 5.62 12.81
N THR A 308 -7.50 4.60 12.63
CA THR A 308 -8.23 3.96 13.73
C THR A 308 -7.42 2.88 14.45
N LEU A 309 -6.59 2.12 13.73
CA LEU A 309 -5.92 0.93 14.29
C LEU A 309 -4.43 1.10 14.59
N PHE A 310 -3.78 2.15 14.07
CA PHE A 310 -2.32 2.27 14.13
C PHE A 310 -1.88 3.67 14.54
N HIS A 311 -0.70 3.75 15.17
CA HIS A 311 0.01 4.99 15.52
C HIS A 311 -0.69 5.89 16.54
N THR A 312 0.10 6.76 17.17
CA THR A 312 -0.43 7.80 18.06
C THR A 312 -0.96 8.99 17.26
N PHE A 313 -1.90 9.75 17.83
CA PHE A 313 -2.48 10.94 17.16
C PHE A 313 -1.41 11.87 16.56
N TRP A 314 -0.31 12.10 17.28
CA TRP A 314 0.75 13.00 16.83
C TRP A 314 1.55 12.43 15.65
N GLU A 315 1.85 11.13 15.66
CA GLU A 315 2.51 10.45 14.53
C GLU A 315 1.63 10.53 13.27
N GLN A 316 0.32 10.33 13.44
CA GLN A 316 -0.65 10.46 12.36
C GLN A 316 -0.72 11.89 11.81
N LEU A 317 -0.84 12.88 12.70
CA LEU A 317 -0.94 14.29 12.33
C LEU A 317 0.31 14.78 11.59
N SER A 318 1.50 14.42 12.09
CA SER A 318 2.76 14.81 11.44
C SER A 318 2.90 14.25 10.02
N GLY A 319 2.57 12.97 9.81
CA GLY A 319 2.55 12.35 8.47
C GLY A 319 1.51 13.00 7.54
N PHE A 320 0.30 13.26 8.07
CA PHE A 320 -0.77 13.92 7.32
C PHE A 320 -0.38 15.34 6.88
N VAL A 321 0.12 16.16 7.80
CA VAL A 321 0.51 17.56 7.53
C VAL A 321 1.67 17.61 6.54
N ALA A 322 2.66 16.72 6.66
CA ALA A 322 3.80 16.65 5.73
C ALA A 322 3.37 16.33 4.28
N ALA A 323 2.40 15.45 4.08
CA ALA A 323 1.86 15.15 2.75
C ALA A 323 0.90 16.24 2.24
N TYR A 324 -0.02 16.69 3.10
CA TYR A 324 -1.08 17.62 2.73
C TYR A 324 -0.51 19.00 2.36
N SER A 325 0.39 19.55 3.17
CA SER A 325 0.98 20.88 2.93
C SER A 325 1.72 20.97 1.59
N VAL A 326 2.56 19.99 1.28
CA VAL A 326 3.30 19.96 0.00
C VAL A 326 2.34 19.76 -1.17
N SER A 327 1.34 18.88 -1.02
CA SER A 327 0.30 18.71 -2.04
C SER A 327 -0.45 20.02 -2.31
N VAL A 328 -0.72 20.80 -1.26
CA VAL A 328 -1.35 22.11 -1.38
C VAL A 328 -0.51 23.08 -2.20
N LEU A 329 0.76 23.20 -1.85
CA LEU A 329 1.68 24.07 -2.58
C LEU A 329 1.80 23.64 -4.05
N VAL A 330 1.97 22.35 -4.33
CA VAL A 330 2.10 21.84 -5.70
C VAL A 330 0.88 22.20 -6.55
N TYR A 331 -0.35 22.01 -6.05
CA TYR A 331 -1.57 22.30 -6.82
C TYR A 331 -1.98 23.78 -6.85
N GLN A 332 -1.44 24.60 -5.95
CA GLN A 332 -1.61 26.06 -6.00
C GLN A 332 -0.67 26.70 -7.04
N PHE A 333 0.57 26.22 -7.14
CA PHE A 333 1.60 26.85 -7.99
C PHE A 333 1.79 26.21 -9.37
N PHE A 334 1.42 24.92 -9.58
CA PHE A 334 1.67 24.20 -10.85
C PHE A 334 0.41 23.69 -11.55
#